data_AF-B8XJK5-F1
#
_entry.id   AF-B8XJK5-F1
#
_cell.length_a   1.000
_cell.length_b   1.000
_cell.length_c   1.000
_cell.angle_alpha   90.00
_cell.angle_beta   90.00
_cell.angle_gamma   90.00
#
_symmetry.space_group_name_H-M   'P 1'
#
loop_
_entity.id
_entity.type
_entity.pdbx_description
1 polymer ?
#
loop_
_entity_poly.entity_id
_entity_poly.type
_entity_poly.pdbx_seq_one_letter_code
_entity_poly.pdbx_strand_id
1 'polypeptide(L)'
;IPERVVHARGASAKGFFEVTHDVSHLTCADFLRAPGVQTPLIVRFSTVIHERGSPETLRDPRGFAVKFYTREGNFDLVGNNFPVFFVRDGLKFPDMVHALKPNPKSHIQENWRILDFFSYVPESLHMFSFLFDDVGIPQDYRHMDGFGVNTYTLISKTGKAHYVKFHWKATCGEKCLLDEEAIRVGGSNHSHATQDLYDSIAAGNYPGWKLYIQTMDPEHEDRFDFDPLDVTKIWP
;
A
#
# COMPACT_ATOMS: atom_id res chain seq x y z
N ILE A 1 16.21 -4.07 18.91
CA ILE A 1 16.70 -3.92 17.52
C ILE A 1 16.24 -2.58 16.96
N PRO A 2 16.94 -2.00 15.97
CA PRO A 2 16.49 -0.78 15.28
C PRO A 2 15.07 -0.94 14.71
N GLU A 3 14.31 0.15 14.67
CA GLU A 3 13.05 0.18 13.93
C GLU A 3 13.30 0.25 12.41
N ARG A 4 12.24 0.12 11.61
CA ARG A 4 12.34 0.31 10.16
C ARG A 4 12.53 1.79 9.87
N VAL A 5 13.40 2.13 8.92
CA VAL A 5 13.67 3.53 8.52
C VAL A 5 12.40 4.27 8.06
N VAL A 6 11.50 3.53 7.41
CA VAL A 6 10.14 3.93 7.05
C VAL A 6 9.19 2.82 7.48
N HIS A 7 7.92 3.14 7.67
CA HIS A 7 6.91 2.20 8.12
C HIS A 7 7.20 1.57 9.49
N ALA A 8 7.74 2.35 10.43
CA ALA A 8 8.10 1.87 11.77
C ALA A 8 6.87 1.46 12.60
N ARG A 9 5.82 2.28 12.59
CA ARG A 9 4.53 2.05 13.24
C ARG A 9 3.63 1.15 12.39
N GLY A 10 3.06 0.09 12.98
CA GLY A 10 2.18 -0.80 12.25
C GLY A 10 1.79 -2.09 12.97
N ALA A 11 0.80 -2.79 12.43
CA ALA A 11 0.22 -4.02 12.96
C ALA A 11 0.31 -5.18 11.95
N SER A 12 0.33 -6.42 12.43
CA SER A 12 0.34 -7.61 11.56
C SER A 12 -0.78 -8.57 11.92
N ALA A 13 -1.30 -9.27 10.91
CA ALA A 13 -2.26 -10.35 11.09
C ALA A 13 -1.93 -11.51 10.14
N LYS A 14 -2.24 -12.73 10.55
CA LYS A 14 -2.14 -13.93 9.70
C LYS A 14 -3.50 -14.28 9.12
N GLY A 15 -3.50 -14.89 7.95
CA GLY A 15 -4.72 -15.34 7.28
C GLY A 15 -4.39 -16.26 6.12
N PHE A 16 -5.27 -16.31 5.14
CA PHE A 16 -5.06 -17.04 3.89
C PHE A 16 -5.58 -16.21 2.72
N PHE A 17 -5.03 -16.50 1.54
CA PHE A 17 -5.56 -16.06 0.25
C PHE A 17 -6.19 -17.27 -0.44
N GLU A 18 -7.33 -17.06 -1.08
CA GLU A 18 -8.02 -18.09 -1.87
C GLU A 18 -8.25 -17.59 -3.29
N VAL A 19 -7.87 -18.40 -4.27
CA VAL A 19 -8.17 -18.12 -5.67
C VAL A 19 -9.66 -18.34 -5.92
N THR A 20 -10.34 -17.32 -6.44
CA THR A 20 -11.78 -17.40 -6.77
C THR A 20 -12.05 -17.45 -8.27
N HIS A 21 -11.08 -17.03 -9.10
CA HIS A 21 -11.20 -16.96 -10.56
C HIS A 21 -9.94 -17.55 -11.21
N ASP A 22 -10.11 -18.26 -12.32
CA ASP A 22 -8.99 -18.84 -13.06
C ASP A 22 -8.23 -17.76 -13.85
N VAL A 23 -6.95 -17.58 -13.51
CA VAL A 23 -6.01 -16.67 -14.15
C VAL A 23 -4.79 -17.42 -14.72
N SER A 24 -4.86 -18.75 -14.86
CA SER A 24 -3.75 -19.60 -15.31
C SER A 24 -3.31 -19.33 -16.75
N HIS A 25 -4.13 -18.63 -17.53
CA HIS A 25 -3.78 -18.11 -18.85
C HIS A 25 -2.80 -16.93 -18.79
N LEU A 26 -2.72 -16.21 -17.67
CA LEU A 26 -1.84 -15.05 -17.46
C LEU A 26 -0.53 -15.42 -16.75
N THR A 27 -0.55 -16.44 -15.89
CA THR A 27 0.58 -16.77 -15.01
C THR A 27 0.75 -18.27 -14.81
N CYS A 28 1.99 -18.72 -14.64
CA CYS A 28 2.34 -20.08 -14.23
C CYS A 28 2.56 -20.25 -12.72
N ALA A 29 2.36 -19.20 -11.90
CA ALA A 29 2.59 -19.25 -10.46
C ALA A 29 1.69 -20.29 -9.75
N ASP A 30 2.28 -21.21 -8.96
CA ASP A 30 1.55 -22.34 -8.36
C ASP A 30 0.41 -21.90 -7.43
N PHE A 31 0.57 -20.78 -6.71
CA PHE A 31 -0.45 -20.29 -5.77
C PHE A 31 -1.70 -19.69 -6.46
N LEU A 32 -1.62 -19.45 -7.77
CA LEU A 32 -2.72 -18.93 -8.62
C LEU A 32 -3.28 -19.99 -9.59
N ARG A 33 -2.86 -21.25 -9.46
CA ARG A 33 -3.06 -22.31 -10.48
C ARG A 33 -4.52 -22.69 -10.79
N ALA A 34 -5.45 -22.49 -9.86
CA ALA A 34 -6.87 -22.85 -10.02
C ALA A 34 -7.73 -22.25 -8.90
N PRO A 35 -9.04 -22.01 -9.12
CA PRO A 35 -10.00 -21.69 -8.06
C PRO A 35 -9.99 -22.71 -6.91
N GLY A 36 -10.19 -22.22 -5.68
CA GLY A 36 -10.17 -23.00 -4.44
C GLY A 36 -8.77 -23.27 -3.87
N VAL A 37 -7.70 -22.88 -4.55
CA VAL A 37 -6.34 -22.95 -4.01
C VAL A 37 -6.19 -21.94 -2.89
N GLN A 38 -5.89 -22.43 -1.68
CA GLN A 38 -5.61 -21.62 -0.51
C GLN A 38 -4.11 -21.53 -0.23
N THR A 39 -3.64 -20.33 0.06
CA THR A 39 -2.24 -20.02 0.39
C THR A 39 -2.18 -19.26 1.72
N PRO A 40 -1.50 -19.79 2.75
CA PRO A 40 -1.29 -19.06 3.99
C PRO A 40 -0.55 -17.74 3.74
N LEU A 41 -0.90 -16.70 4.50
CA LEU A 41 -0.23 -15.41 4.40
C LEU A 41 -0.08 -14.71 5.74
N ILE A 42 0.79 -13.71 5.77
CA ILE A 42 0.82 -12.68 6.80
C ILE A 42 0.76 -11.32 6.11
N VAL A 43 -0.08 -10.42 6.65
CA VAL A 43 -0.15 -9.03 6.24
C VAL A 43 0.43 -8.14 7.33
N ARG A 44 1.11 -7.07 6.94
CA ARG A 44 1.50 -5.98 7.82
C ARG A 44 1.01 -4.65 7.27
N PHE A 45 0.22 -3.95 8.08
CA PHE A 45 -0.20 -2.59 7.85
C PHE A 45 0.68 -1.60 8.61
N SER A 46 0.78 -0.36 8.15
CA SER A 46 1.65 0.64 8.78
C SER A 46 1.35 2.07 8.31
N THR A 47 1.70 3.08 9.09
CA THR A 47 1.98 4.44 8.57
C THR A 47 3.36 4.44 7.89
N VAL A 48 3.88 5.56 7.39
CA VAL A 48 5.15 5.64 6.64
C VAL A 48 6.23 6.41 7.38
N ILE A 49 6.03 7.71 7.64
CA ILE A 49 7.15 8.61 7.95
C ILE A 49 7.44 8.72 9.44
N HIS A 50 6.50 8.32 10.29
CA HIS A 50 6.58 8.51 11.73
C HIS A 50 7.19 7.31 12.46
N GLU A 51 7.76 7.55 13.65
CA GLU A 51 8.44 6.55 14.48
C GLU A 51 7.44 5.57 15.13
N ARG A 52 7.95 4.49 15.74
CA ARG A 52 7.15 3.41 16.33
C ARG A 52 6.07 3.85 17.35
N GLY A 53 6.24 5.00 18.00
CA GLY A 53 5.34 5.54 19.03
C GLY A 53 4.29 6.52 18.50
N SER A 54 4.28 6.83 17.21
CA SER A 54 3.40 7.85 16.64
C SER A 54 1.91 7.45 16.66
N PRO A 55 0.99 8.43 16.69
CA PRO A 55 -0.42 8.17 16.43
C PRO A 55 -0.65 7.55 15.05
N GLU A 56 -1.54 6.56 14.96
CA GLU A 56 -1.95 5.95 13.69
C GLU A 56 -2.96 6.80 12.89
N THR A 57 -3.45 7.90 13.46
CA THR A 57 -4.39 8.83 12.80
C THR A 57 -3.69 9.93 12.00
N LEU A 58 -2.35 9.98 11.98
CA LEU A 58 -1.63 11.00 11.21
C LEU A 58 -1.87 10.81 9.70
N ARG A 59 -2.02 11.93 8.99
CA ARG A 59 -2.17 11.96 7.53
C ARG A 59 -0.88 11.46 6.89
N ASP A 60 -0.96 10.31 6.23
CA ASP A 60 0.19 9.58 5.71
C ASP A 60 -0.33 8.50 4.76
N PRO A 61 0.43 8.02 3.76
CA PRO A 61 0.07 6.76 3.12
C PRO A 61 0.05 5.64 4.16
N ARG A 62 -0.65 4.55 3.87
CA ARG A 62 -0.62 3.34 4.67
C ARG A 62 0.09 2.24 3.88
N GLY A 63 1.10 1.63 4.48
CA GLY A 63 1.72 0.43 3.93
C GLY A 63 0.76 -0.75 4.03
N PHE A 64 0.69 -1.55 2.97
CA PHE A 64 -0.13 -2.76 2.85
C PHE A 64 0.76 -3.87 2.28
N ALA A 65 1.54 -4.51 3.16
CA ALA A 65 2.51 -5.53 2.75
C ALA A 65 1.96 -6.94 3.03
N VAL A 66 1.81 -7.77 1.99
CA VAL A 66 1.33 -9.15 2.09
C VAL A 66 2.44 -10.12 1.70
N LYS A 67 2.75 -11.05 2.59
CA LYS A 67 3.66 -12.17 2.33
C LYS A 67 2.85 -13.46 2.20
N PHE A 68 2.94 -14.10 1.04
CA PHE A 68 2.34 -15.38 0.72
C PHE A 68 3.35 -16.50 0.91
N TYR A 69 2.98 -17.53 1.66
CA TYR A 69 3.81 -18.72 1.85
C TYR A 69 3.47 -19.76 0.78
N THR A 70 3.99 -19.55 -0.43
CA THR A 70 3.71 -20.42 -1.57
C THR A 70 4.60 -21.68 -1.57
N ARG A 71 4.26 -22.68 -2.40
CA ARG A 71 5.08 -23.89 -2.59
C ARG A 71 6.37 -23.63 -3.36
N GLU A 72 6.45 -22.49 -4.05
CA GLU A 72 7.58 -22.08 -4.91
C GLU A 72 8.43 -20.99 -4.24
N GLY A 73 8.23 -20.75 -2.94
CA GLY A 73 8.92 -19.72 -2.16
C GLY A 73 7.97 -18.64 -1.64
N ASN A 74 8.51 -17.73 -0.85
CA ASN A 74 7.71 -16.60 -0.36
C ASN A 74 7.53 -15.58 -1.47
N PHE A 75 6.29 -15.18 -1.72
CA PHE A 75 5.98 -14.04 -2.59
C PHE A 75 5.55 -12.85 -1.72
N ASP A 76 6.22 -11.72 -1.89
CA ASP A 76 5.94 -10.50 -1.13
C ASP A 76 5.34 -9.44 -2.06
N LEU A 77 4.04 -9.17 -1.90
CA LEU A 77 3.38 -8.03 -2.54
C LEU A 77 3.40 -6.86 -1.56
N VAL A 78 4.42 -6.01 -1.70
CA VAL A 78 4.66 -4.87 -0.80
C VAL A 78 4.03 -3.62 -1.38
N GLY A 79 2.78 -3.36 -0.99
CA GLY A 79 1.96 -2.27 -1.51
C GLY A 79 1.72 -1.11 -0.53
N ASN A 80 0.91 -0.16 -0.98
CA ASN A 80 0.34 0.94 -0.19
C ASN A 80 -1.18 0.98 -0.34
N ASN A 81 -1.87 1.80 0.45
CA ASN A 81 -3.29 2.10 0.26
C ASN A 81 -3.57 3.04 -0.92
N PHE A 82 -2.55 3.61 -1.55
CA PHE A 82 -2.68 4.45 -2.75
C PHE A 82 -2.13 3.74 -3.98
N PRO A 83 -2.70 3.96 -5.17
CA PRO A 83 -2.27 3.29 -6.40
C PRO A 83 -1.03 3.90 -7.03
N VAL A 84 -0.55 5.04 -6.54
CA VAL A 84 0.59 5.80 -7.07
C VAL A 84 1.59 6.15 -5.97
N PHE A 85 2.72 6.73 -6.34
CA PHE A 85 3.73 7.21 -5.41
C PHE A 85 4.23 8.63 -5.74
N PHE A 86 4.95 9.25 -4.81
CA PHE A 86 5.41 10.64 -4.93
C PHE A 86 6.53 10.83 -5.96
N VAL A 87 7.42 9.84 -6.09
CA VAL A 87 8.61 9.90 -6.94
C VAL A 87 8.65 8.69 -7.86
N ARG A 88 9.11 8.88 -9.10
CA ARG A 88 9.31 7.84 -10.10
C ARG A 88 10.78 7.45 -10.32
N ASP A 89 11.68 8.01 -9.53
CA ASP A 89 13.10 7.69 -9.50
C ASP A 89 13.49 7.29 -8.07
N GLY A 90 14.02 6.07 -7.92
CA GLY A 90 14.45 5.53 -6.63
C GLY A 90 15.58 6.34 -5.98
N LEU A 91 16.39 7.07 -6.75
CA LEU A 91 17.46 7.93 -6.22
C LEU A 91 16.90 9.07 -5.35
N LYS A 92 15.69 9.56 -5.64
CA LYS A 92 15.03 10.63 -4.87
C LYS A 92 14.43 10.15 -3.54
N PHE A 93 14.32 8.83 -3.33
CA PHE A 93 13.61 8.28 -2.17
C PHE A 93 14.22 8.68 -0.82
N PRO A 94 15.56 8.62 -0.59
CA PRO A 94 16.15 9.05 0.67
C PRO A 94 15.91 10.53 0.96
N ASP A 95 16.06 11.41 -0.04
CA ASP A 95 15.85 12.85 0.10
C ASP A 95 14.39 13.20 0.38
N MET A 96 13.47 12.53 -0.31
CA MET A 96 12.04 12.64 -0.04
C MET A 96 11.72 12.24 1.41
N VAL A 97 12.22 11.10 1.89
CA VAL A 97 12.00 10.63 3.27
C VAL A 97 12.61 11.62 4.28
N HIS A 98 13.79 12.16 4.02
CA HIS A 98 14.41 13.17 4.88
C HIS A 98 13.62 14.48 4.91
N ALA A 99 13.03 14.91 3.80
CA ALA A 99 12.18 16.10 3.72
C ALA A 99 10.88 15.93 4.51
N LEU A 100 10.31 14.71 4.50
CA LEU A 100 9.08 14.36 5.22
C LEU A 100 9.29 14.19 6.73
N LYS A 101 10.49 13.79 7.17
CA LYS A 101 10.84 13.54 8.58
C LYS A 101 11.32 14.81 9.32
N PRO A 102 11.43 14.77 10.66
CA PRO A 102 11.89 15.92 11.46
C PRO A 102 13.23 16.52 11.01
N ASN A 103 13.39 17.83 11.23
CA ASN A 103 14.60 18.57 10.92
C ASN A 103 15.81 18.02 11.70
N PRO A 104 16.98 17.84 11.08
CA PRO A 104 18.13 17.23 11.74
C PRO A 104 18.71 18.06 12.91
N LYS A 105 18.40 19.37 12.97
CA LYS A 105 18.83 20.28 14.03
C LYS A 105 17.80 20.39 15.15
N SER A 106 16.53 20.65 14.81
CA SER A 106 15.47 20.91 15.81
C SER A 106 14.75 19.63 16.25
N HIS A 107 14.82 18.56 15.45
CA HIS A 107 14.01 17.35 15.60
C HIS A 107 12.50 17.64 15.60
N ILE A 108 12.09 18.73 14.95
CA ILE A 108 10.69 19.12 14.74
C ILE A 108 10.32 18.89 13.28
N GLN A 109 9.12 18.37 13.02
CA GLN A 109 8.60 18.26 11.66
C GLN A 109 8.15 19.63 11.16
N GLU A 110 8.62 20.02 9.97
CA GLU A 110 8.49 21.36 9.44
C GLU A 110 7.91 21.31 8.03
N ASN A 111 6.67 21.78 7.85
CA ASN A 111 5.95 21.68 6.57
C ASN A 111 6.68 22.36 5.41
N TRP A 112 7.45 23.42 5.66
CA TRP A 112 8.19 24.11 4.60
C TRP A 112 9.24 23.19 3.94
N ARG A 113 9.82 22.21 4.66
CA ARG A 113 10.80 21.26 4.08
C ARG A 113 10.13 20.29 3.11
N ILE A 114 8.91 19.87 3.44
CA ILE A 114 8.08 19.03 2.58
C ILE A 114 7.78 19.80 1.29
N LEU A 115 7.24 21.02 1.43
CA LEU A 115 6.88 21.85 0.29
C LEU A 115 8.09 22.27 -0.57
N ASP A 116 9.23 22.56 0.06
CA ASP A 116 10.48 22.90 -0.65
C ASP A 116 10.92 21.75 -1.55
N PHE A 117 11.07 20.54 -1.02
CA PHE A 117 11.45 19.36 -1.82
C PHE A 117 10.46 19.13 -2.98
N PHE A 118 9.16 19.08 -2.68
CA PHE A 118 8.16 18.77 -3.69
C PHE A 118 7.89 19.90 -4.70
N SER A 119 8.28 21.13 -4.41
CA SER A 119 8.22 22.23 -5.39
C SER A 119 9.12 21.98 -6.61
N TYR A 120 10.14 21.12 -6.49
CA TYR A 120 11.03 20.69 -7.57
C TYR A 120 10.68 19.30 -8.14
N VAL A 121 9.59 18.68 -7.67
CA VAL A 121 9.19 17.31 -8.03
C VAL A 121 7.71 17.33 -8.43
N PRO A 122 7.34 17.98 -9.55
CA PRO A 122 5.94 18.13 -9.95
C PRO A 122 5.24 16.79 -10.24
N GLU A 123 5.99 15.71 -10.50
CA GLU A 123 5.43 14.37 -10.63
C GLU A 123 4.74 13.86 -9.36
N SER A 124 4.96 14.49 -8.19
CA SER A 124 4.36 14.12 -6.92
C SER A 124 2.90 14.57 -6.75
N LEU A 125 2.41 15.47 -7.62
CA LEU A 125 1.10 16.11 -7.47
C LEU A 125 -0.05 15.10 -7.46
N HIS A 126 0.05 14.03 -8.26
CA HIS A 126 -0.98 12.99 -8.28
C HIS A 126 -1.09 12.26 -6.95
N MET A 127 0.04 11.92 -6.33
CA MET A 127 0.08 11.33 -5.00
C MET A 127 -0.45 12.30 -3.92
N PHE A 128 -0.18 13.60 -4.07
CA PHE A 128 -0.75 14.61 -3.17
C PHE A 128 -2.28 14.70 -3.25
N SER A 129 -2.86 14.50 -4.43
CA SER A 129 -4.32 14.43 -4.56
C SER A 129 -4.91 13.32 -3.68
N PHE A 130 -4.26 12.15 -3.59
CA PHE A 130 -4.68 11.11 -2.64
C PHE A 130 -4.36 11.45 -1.18
N LEU A 131 -3.15 11.97 -0.92
CA LEU A 131 -2.71 12.25 0.45
C LEU A 131 -3.60 13.28 1.15
N PHE A 132 -4.06 14.31 0.43
CA PHE A 132 -4.88 15.39 0.98
C PHE A 132 -6.39 15.17 0.83
N ASP A 133 -6.81 14.11 0.16
CA ASP A 133 -8.18 13.61 0.19
C ASP A 133 -8.45 12.85 1.51
N ASP A 134 -9.70 12.47 1.77
CA ASP A 134 -10.11 11.76 2.98
C ASP A 134 -9.34 10.44 3.16
N VAL A 135 -9.02 9.76 2.05
CA VAL A 135 -8.23 8.50 2.04
C VAL A 135 -6.81 8.66 2.61
N GLY A 136 -6.34 9.89 2.81
CA GLY A 136 -5.13 10.23 3.57
C GLY A 136 -5.18 9.89 5.05
N ILE A 137 -6.37 9.72 5.61
CA ILE A 137 -6.57 9.31 7.02
C ILE A 137 -7.63 8.21 7.09
N PRO A 138 -7.27 6.95 6.76
CA PRO A 138 -8.19 5.83 6.93
C PRO A 138 -8.67 5.70 8.38
N GLN A 139 -9.93 5.30 8.56
CA GLN A 139 -10.53 5.09 9.89
C GLN A 139 -9.77 4.05 10.71
N ASP A 140 -9.36 2.97 10.05
CA ASP A 140 -8.57 1.88 10.58
C ASP A 140 -7.98 1.08 9.40
N TYR A 141 -7.24 0.01 9.69
CA TYR A 141 -6.60 -0.78 8.64
C TYR A 141 -7.58 -1.67 7.85
N ARG A 142 -8.79 -1.93 8.35
CA ARG A 142 -9.76 -2.83 7.70
C ARG A 142 -10.56 -2.11 6.63
N HIS A 143 -10.78 -0.81 6.80
CA HIS A 143 -11.56 0.05 5.89
C HIS A 143 -10.69 0.86 4.92
N MET A 144 -9.64 0.25 4.38
CA MET A 144 -8.83 0.85 3.32
C MET A 144 -8.53 -0.18 2.22
N ASP A 145 -8.46 0.32 0.99
CA ASP A 145 -7.95 -0.47 -0.12
C ASP A 145 -6.43 -0.64 -0.04
N GLY A 146 -5.91 -1.50 -0.92
CA GLY A 146 -4.48 -1.73 -1.08
C GLY A 146 -4.12 -1.83 -2.56
N PHE A 147 -2.89 -1.50 -2.91
CA PHE A 147 -2.42 -1.46 -4.29
C PHE A 147 -0.95 -1.89 -4.34
N GLY A 148 -0.59 -2.64 -5.39
CA GLY A 148 0.81 -2.97 -5.67
C GLY A 148 1.66 -1.75 -6.06
N VAL A 149 1.02 -0.63 -6.41
CA VAL A 149 1.61 0.63 -6.93
C VAL A 149 2.29 0.44 -8.28
N ASN A 150 3.36 -0.36 -8.31
CA ASN A 150 4.17 -0.64 -9.48
C ASN A 150 3.42 -1.51 -10.50
N THR A 151 3.90 -1.46 -11.72
CA THR A 151 3.59 -2.45 -12.74
C THR A 151 4.56 -3.63 -12.58
N TYR A 152 4.01 -4.84 -12.56
CA TYR A 152 4.76 -6.10 -12.47
C TYR A 152 4.57 -6.90 -13.76
N THR A 153 5.22 -8.05 -13.86
CA THR A 153 5.04 -8.98 -14.97
C THR A 153 4.56 -10.33 -14.47
N LEU A 154 3.47 -10.83 -15.05
CA LEU A 154 3.08 -12.23 -14.98
C LEU A 154 3.56 -12.96 -16.25
N ILE A 155 4.03 -14.19 -16.08
CA ILE A 155 4.50 -15.04 -17.18
C ILE A 155 3.61 -16.28 -17.26
N SER A 156 2.95 -16.49 -18.38
CA SER A 156 2.10 -17.65 -18.59
C SER A 156 2.93 -18.93 -18.79
N LYS A 157 2.27 -20.10 -18.79
CA LYS A 157 2.94 -21.40 -19.05
C LYS A 157 3.62 -21.49 -20.42
N THR A 158 3.20 -20.68 -21.40
CA THR A 158 3.82 -20.63 -22.73
C THR A 158 4.98 -19.64 -22.81
N GLY A 159 5.28 -18.93 -21.72
CA GLY A 159 6.31 -17.89 -21.67
C GLY A 159 5.82 -16.50 -22.11
N LYS A 160 4.51 -16.32 -22.37
CA LYS A 160 3.97 -15.00 -22.71
C LYS A 160 3.98 -14.09 -21.48
N ALA A 161 4.50 -12.88 -21.65
CA ALA A 161 4.50 -11.84 -20.63
C ALA A 161 3.21 -11.02 -20.66
N HIS A 162 2.73 -10.67 -19.47
CA HIS A 162 1.62 -9.76 -19.25
C HIS A 162 2.02 -8.75 -18.18
N TYR A 163 1.97 -7.46 -18.49
CA TYR A 163 2.08 -6.46 -17.44
C TYR A 163 0.84 -6.49 -16.55
N VAL A 164 1.03 -6.29 -15.26
CA VAL A 164 -0.03 -6.39 -14.25
C VAL A 164 0.07 -5.29 -13.20
N LYS A 165 -1.09 -4.75 -12.78
CA LYS A 165 -1.23 -4.01 -11.51
C LYS A 165 -2.18 -4.76 -10.58
N PHE A 166 -1.85 -4.77 -9.28
CA PHE A 166 -2.61 -5.47 -8.23
C PHE A 166 -3.45 -4.49 -7.41
N HIS A 167 -4.71 -4.83 -7.15
CA HIS A 167 -5.67 -4.00 -6.41
C HIS A 167 -6.40 -4.85 -5.36
N TRP A 168 -6.24 -4.51 -4.09
CA TRP A 168 -6.99 -5.05 -2.97
C TRP A 168 -8.19 -4.15 -2.69
N LYS A 169 -9.38 -4.70 -2.78
CA LYS A 169 -10.63 -3.99 -2.46
C LYS A 169 -11.20 -4.47 -1.14
N ALA A 170 -11.32 -3.58 -0.16
CA ALA A 170 -11.83 -3.90 1.16
C ALA A 170 -13.28 -4.39 1.07
N THR A 171 -13.60 -5.56 1.64
CA THR A 171 -14.96 -6.10 1.57
C THR A 171 -15.95 -5.34 2.45
N CYS A 172 -15.46 -4.63 3.46
CA CYS A 172 -16.26 -3.77 4.35
C CYS A 172 -16.35 -2.30 3.88
N GLY A 173 -15.81 -2.00 2.69
CA GLY A 173 -15.77 -0.65 2.13
C GLY A 173 -14.70 0.25 2.74
N GLU A 174 -14.39 1.33 2.04
CA GLU A 174 -13.44 2.35 2.50
C GLU A 174 -14.11 3.34 3.45
N LYS A 175 -13.42 3.70 4.53
CA LYS A 175 -13.86 4.71 5.52
C LYS A 175 -12.66 5.50 6.02
N CYS A 176 -12.89 6.79 6.23
CA CYS A 176 -11.84 7.73 6.61
C CYS A 176 -12.28 8.58 7.80
N LEU A 177 -11.31 9.16 8.51
CA LEU A 177 -11.54 10.18 9.52
C LEU A 177 -11.39 11.56 8.90
N LEU A 178 -12.26 12.48 9.29
CA LEU A 178 -12.01 13.90 9.07
C LEU A 178 -10.90 14.39 10.01
N ASP A 179 -10.25 15.51 9.68
CA ASP A 179 -9.11 16.04 10.43
C ASP A 179 -9.43 16.23 11.94
N GLU A 180 -10.61 16.75 12.28
CA GLU A 180 -11.05 16.93 13.68
C GLU A 180 -11.28 15.60 14.41
N GLU A 181 -11.73 14.56 13.70
CA GLU A 181 -11.88 13.21 14.24
C GLU A 181 -10.51 12.57 14.48
N ALA A 182 -9.59 12.74 13.54
CA ALA A 182 -8.22 12.25 13.64
C ALA A 182 -7.49 12.82 14.87
N ILE A 183 -7.74 14.09 15.22
CA ILE A 183 -7.23 14.72 16.44
C ILE A 183 -7.85 14.09 17.69
N ARG A 184 -9.17 13.91 17.73
CA ARG A 184 -9.87 13.33 18.90
C ARG A 184 -9.50 11.86 19.14
N VAL A 185 -9.51 11.05 18.07
CA VAL A 185 -9.15 9.63 18.13
C VAL A 185 -7.67 9.49 18.43
N GLY A 186 -6.81 10.25 17.75
CA GLY A 186 -5.37 10.23 17.95
C GLY A 186 -4.98 10.64 19.36
N GLY A 187 -5.60 11.68 19.92
CA GLY A 187 -5.33 12.15 21.29
C GLY A 187 -5.82 11.21 22.39
N SER A 188 -6.77 10.32 22.10
CA SER A 188 -7.26 9.31 23.06
C SER A 188 -6.55 7.96 22.92
N ASN A 189 -6.22 7.55 21.70
CA ASN A 189 -5.58 6.27 21.43
C ASN A 189 -4.66 6.31 20.19
N HIS A 190 -3.35 6.38 20.43
CA HIS A 190 -2.33 6.32 19.37
C HIS A 190 -2.34 4.97 18.62
N SER A 191 -2.95 3.93 19.19
CA SER A 191 -3.00 2.56 18.66
C SER A 191 -4.39 2.15 18.18
N HIS A 192 -5.28 3.11 17.87
CA HIS A 192 -6.67 2.81 17.54
C HIS A 192 -6.83 1.81 16.38
N ALA A 193 -6.05 1.92 15.30
CA ALA A 193 -6.16 1.04 14.13
C ALA A 193 -5.56 -0.34 14.41
N THR A 194 -4.47 -0.40 15.20
CA THR A 194 -3.93 -1.67 15.71
C THR A 194 -4.93 -2.37 16.61
N GLN A 195 -5.56 -1.63 17.53
CA GLN A 195 -6.56 -2.15 18.47
C GLN A 195 -7.80 -2.65 17.72
N ASP A 196 -8.32 -1.86 16.79
CA ASP A 196 -9.45 -2.25 15.93
C ASP A 196 -9.20 -3.58 15.20
N LEU A 197 -8.02 -3.72 14.57
CA LEU A 197 -7.65 -4.95 13.87
C LEU A 197 -7.58 -6.15 14.82
N TYR A 198 -6.94 -5.97 15.99
CA TYR A 198 -6.80 -7.03 16.98
C TYR A 198 -8.15 -7.46 17.56
N ASP A 199 -8.95 -6.51 18.02
CA ASP A 199 -10.26 -6.76 18.65
C ASP A 199 -11.23 -7.39 17.65
N SER A 200 -11.21 -6.96 16.39
CA SER A 200 -12.06 -7.52 15.34
C SER A 200 -11.72 -8.98 15.05
N ILE A 201 -10.43 -9.32 14.96
CA ILE A 201 -9.98 -10.71 14.77
C ILE A 201 -10.34 -11.56 16.00
N ALA A 202 -10.12 -11.04 17.21
CA ALA A 202 -10.44 -11.73 18.45
C ALA A 202 -11.95 -12.01 18.60
N ALA A 203 -12.79 -11.12 18.08
CA ALA A 203 -14.25 -11.27 18.04
C ALA A 203 -14.75 -12.17 16.90
N GLY A 204 -13.87 -12.71 16.04
CA GLY A 204 -14.26 -13.51 14.87
C GLY A 204 -14.79 -12.69 13.69
N ASN A 205 -14.68 -11.36 13.74
CA ASN A 205 -15.01 -10.45 12.64
C ASN A 205 -13.78 -10.24 11.74
N TYR A 206 -13.41 -11.29 11.01
CA TYR A 206 -12.20 -11.28 10.20
C TYR A 206 -12.33 -10.29 9.03
N PRO A 207 -11.40 -9.33 8.88
CA PRO A 207 -11.40 -8.47 7.70
C PRO A 207 -11.01 -9.26 6.44
N GLY A 208 -11.57 -8.85 5.31
CA GLY A 208 -11.32 -9.46 4.01
C GLY A 208 -11.08 -8.41 2.92
N TRP A 209 -10.31 -8.80 1.92
CA TRP A 209 -10.09 -8.02 0.70
C TRP A 209 -10.22 -8.93 -0.51
N LYS A 210 -10.80 -8.40 -1.59
CA LYS A 210 -10.77 -9.04 -2.91
C LYS A 210 -9.58 -8.55 -3.69
N LEU A 211 -8.74 -9.46 -4.17
CA LEU A 211 -7.64 -9.14 -5.07
C LEU A 211 -8.13 -9.11 -6.52
N TYR A 212 -7.93 -7.98 -7.17
CA TYR A 212 -8.15 -7.77 -8.59
C TYR A 212 -6.83 -7.47 -9.29
N ILE A 213 -6.80 -7.74 -10.59
CA ILE A 213 -5.68 -7.40 -11.46
C ILE A 213 -6.17 -6.61 -12.68
N GLN A 214 -5.43 -5.57 -13.04
CA GLN A 214 -5.46 -4.99 -14.39
C GLN A 214 -4.31 -5.61 -15.18
N THR A 215 -4.52 -5.91 -16.47
CA THR A 215 -3.47 -6.48 -17.32
C THR A 215 -3.30 -5.69 -18.61
N MET A 216 -2.07 -5.64 -19.10
CA MET A 216 -1.68 -5.00 -20.35
C MET A 216 -0.71 -5.90 -21.11
N ASP A 217 -0.86 -5.98 -22.43
CA ASP A 217 0.14 -6.63 -23.28
C ASP A 217 1.35 -5.69 -23.38
N PRO A 218 2.59 -6.15 -23.10
CA PRO A 218 3.78 -5.31 -23.24
C PRO A 218 3.91 -4.63 -24.61
N GLU A 219 3.40 -5.24 -25.69
CA GLU A 219 3.39 -4.63 -27.02
C GLU A 219 2.48 -3.38 -27.13
N HIS A 220 1.66 -3.11 -26.13
CA HIS A 220 0.79 -1.95 -26.06
C HIS A 220 1.38 -0.79 -25.26
N GLU A 221 2.57 -0.94 -24.65
CA GLU A 221 3.16 0.08 -23.76
C GLU A 221 3.21 1.47 -24.41
N ASP A 222 3.71 1.56 -25.64
CA ASP A 222 3.86 2.81 -26.40
C ASP A 222 2.54 3.37 -26.99
N ARG A 223 1.39 2.74 -26.71
CA ARG A 223 0.09 3.15 -27.25
C ARG A 223 -0.68 4.12 -26.35
N PHE A 224 -0.16 4.44 -25.18
CA PHE A 224 -0.83 5.27 -24.18
C PHE A 224 -0.18 6.65 -24.08
N ASP A 225 -0.97 7.66 -23.68
CA ASP A 225 -0.49 9.02 -23.42
C ASP A 225 0.26 9.16 -22.08
N PHE A 226 0.48 8.04 -21.40
CA PHE A 226 1.25 7.93 -20.16
C PHE A 226 2.14 6.69 -20.23
N ASP A 227 3.25 6.71 -19.51
CA ASP A 227 4.12 5.55 -19.34
C ASP A 227 3.45 4.54 -18.37
N PRO A 228 3.08 3.32 -18.81
CA PRO A 228 2.45 2.31 -17.96
C PRO A 228 3.34 1.81 -16.82
N LEU A 229 4.65 2.06 -16.86
CA LEU A 229 5.64 1.71 -15.84
C LEU A 229 5.89 2.86 -14.85
N ASP A 230 5.44 4.07 -15.14
CA ASP A 230 5.57 5.24 -14.25
C ASP A 230 4.66 5.09 -13.01
N VAL A 231 5.27 4.94 -11.83
CA VAL A 231 4.59 4.78 -10.54
C VAL A 231 3.78 6.00 -10.09
N THR A 232 3.90 7.14 -10.79
CA THR A 232 3.07 8.33 -10.56
C THR A 232 1.78 8.29 -11.39
N LYS A 233 1.52 7.19 -12.14
CA LYS A 233 0.36 7.02 -13.03
C LYS A 233 -0.48 5.81 -12.62
N ILE A 234 -1.79 5.93 -12.86
CA ILE A 234 -2.74 4.81 -12.81
C ILE A 234 -3.01 4.30 -14.24
N TRP A 235 -3.53 3.08 -14.35
CA TRP A 235 -4.12 2.59 -15.60
C TRP A 235 -5.64 2.83 -15.55
N PRO A 236 -6.21 3.63 -16.48
CA PRO A 236 -7.64 3.96 -16.49
C PRO A 236 -8.56 2.75 -16.64
#